data_AF-A0A2I0IU66-F1
#
_entry.id   AF-A0A2I0IU66-F1
#
_cell.length_a   1.000
_cell.length_b   1.000
_cell.length_c   1.000
_cell.angle_alpha   90.00
_cell.angle_beta   90.00
_cell.angle_gamma   90.00
#
_symmetry.space_group_name_H-M   'P 1'
#
loop_
_entity.id
_entity.type
_entity.pdbx_description
1 polymer ?
#
loop_
_entity_poly.entity_id
_entity_poly.type
_entity_poly.pdbx_seq_one_letter_code
_entity_poly.pdbx_strand_id
1 'polypeptide(L)'
;MRVPAKEDDDVPLVAVEELVEADGLLFGFPTRFGSMAAQMNTFFESADSLWAEQKLVGKPAGFFVSTGTQGGGQETTAWTAVTLLTHHGMIYVPIGYTFGSGMFGMDAIRGGSPYGAGVFSGDGTRAPSETELALAEHQGKYMASIVKRFGPVLPS
;
A
#
# COMPACT_ATOMS: atom_id res chain seq x y z
N MET A 1 15.25 10.11 9.49
CA MET A 1 14.25 9.02 9.57
C MET A 1 14.87 7.90 10.38
N ARG A 2 14.50 7.80 11.66
CA ARG A 2 14.83 6.63 12.48
C ARG A 2 13.92 5.50 12.00
N VAL A 3 14.48 4.51 11.33
CA VAL A 3 13.76 3.26 11.04
C VAL A 3 13.82 2.46 12.34
N PRO A 4 12.68 2.06 12.94
CA PRO A 4 12.71 1.17 14.09
C PRO A 4 13.55 -0.06 13.75
N ALA A 5 14.29 -0.60 14.71
CA ALA A 5 14.79 -1.95 14.52
C ALA A 5 13.59 -2.87 14.26
N LYS A 6 13.77 -3.94 13.49
CA LYS A 6 12.75 -4.99 13.42
C LYS A 6 12.67 -5.60 14.83
N GLU A 7 11.79 -5.05 15.65
CA GLU A 7 11.66 -5.41 17.07
C GLU A 7 10.72 -6.60 17.28
N ASP A 8 9.91 -6.96 16.26
CA ASP A 8 8.97 -8.09 16.33
C ASP A 8 9.36 -9.24 15.40
N ASP A 9 9.73 -10.36 16.00
CA ASP A 9 9.74 -11.68 15.36
C ASP A 9 8.30 -12.20 15.10
N ASP A 10 7.27 -11.48 15.57
CA ASP A 10 5.86 -11.87 15.48
C ASP A 10 5.21 -11.55 14.11
N VAL A 11 5.87 -10.76 13.26
CA VAL A 11 5.36 -10.50 11.89
C VAL A 11 5.83 -11.63 10.96
N PRO A 12 4.90 -12.44 10.41
CA PRO A 12 5.27 -13.51 9.50
C PRO A 12 6.02 -12.97 8.29
N LEU A 13 7.09 -13.67 7.91
CA LEU A 13 7.74 -13.43 6.64
C LEU A 13 6.86 -13.98 5.52
N VAL A 14 6.66 -13.18 4.49
CA VAL A 14 5.93 -13.56 3.29
C VAL A 14 6.94 -13.62 2.15
N ALA A 15 7.11 -14.81 1.56
CA ALA A 15 7.87 -14.98 0.33
C ALA A 15 7.05 -14.48 -0.86
N VAL A 16 7.73 -14.15 -1.96
CA VAL A 16 7.06 -13.58 -3.13
C VAL A 16 6.08 -14.57 -3.75
N GLU A 17 6.38 -15.86 -3.70
CA GLU A 17 5.53 -16.94 -4.21
C GLU A 17 4.20 -17.02 -3.46
N GLU A 18 4.17 -16.66 -2.18
CA GLU A 18 2.96 -16.71 -1.34
C GLU A 18 1.94 -15.62 -1.72
N LEU A 19 2.33 -14.63 -2.55
CA LEU A 19 1.39 -13.63 -3.07
C LEU A 19 0.24 -14.26 -3.88
N VAL A 20 0.44 -15.45 -4.44
CA VAL A 20 -0.57 -16.16 -5.22
C VAL A 20 -1.74 -16.65 -4.37
N GLU A 21 -1.50 -16.90 -3.08
CA GLU A 21 -2.49 -17.40 -2.13
C GLU A 21 -3.44 -16.30 -1.64
N ALA A 22 -3.05 -15.02 -1.80
CA ALA A 22 -3.87 -13.90 -1.38
C ALA A 22 -5.00 -13.61 -2.37
N ASP A 23 -6.22 -13.41 -1.86
CA ASP A 23 -7.36 -12.93 -2.67
C ASP A 23 -7.25 -11.43 -3.00
N GLY A 24 -6.45 -10.69 -2.24
CA GLY A 24 -6.15 -9.28 -2.48
C GLY A 24 -5.00 -8.79 -1.60
N LEU A 25 -4.30 -7.75 -2.06
CA LEU A 25 -3.02 -7.33 -1.52
C LEU A 25 -3.00 -5.84 -1.14
N LEU A 26 -2.45 -5.51 0.02
CA LEU A 26 -2.13 -4.13 0.40
C LEU A 26 -0.65 -4.04 0.72
N PHE A 27 0.10 -3.29 -0.09
CA PHE A 27 1.54 -3.12 0.10
C PHE A 27 1.83 -1.83 0.85
N GLY A 28 2.57 -1.95 1.95
CA GLY A 28 2.99 -0.85 2.80
C GLY A 28 4.47 -0.56 2.69
N PHE A 29 4.85 0.68 2.40
CA PHE A 29 6.26 1.05 2.38
C PHE A 29 6.51 2.54 2.66
N PRO A 30 7.65 2.88 3.29
CA PRO A 30 8.06 4.26 3.44
C PRO A 30 8.51 4.84 2.11
N THR A 31 8.29 6.15 1.92
CA THR A 31 8.82 6.87 0.76
C THR A 31 10.33 6.97 0.82
N ARG A 32 10.96 6.86 -0.36
CA ARG A 32 12.32 7.30 -0.64
C ARG A 32 12.25 8.27 -1.81
N PHE A 33 12.24 9.57 -1.50
CA PHE A 33 12.22 10.64 -2.50
C PHE A 33 11.06 10.54 -3.51
N GLY A 34 9.88 10.09 -3.08
CA GLY A 34 8.70 9.96 -3.93
C GLY A 34 8.59 8.63 -4.69
N SER A 35 9.42 7.64 -4.36
CA SER A 35 9.29 6.25 -4.81
C SER A 35 9.33 5.28 -3.62
N MET A 36 9.10 3.99 -3.89
CA MET A 36 9.21 2.96 -2.86
C MET A 36 10.63 2.78 -2.34
N ALA A 37 10.75 2.28 -1.11
CA ALA A 37 12.05 1.93 -0.54
C ALA A 37 12.70 0.76 -1.31
N ALA A 38 14.03 0.74 -1.34
CA ALA A 38 14.81 -0.25 -2.07
C ALA A 38 14.43 -1.70 -1.70
N GLN A 39 14.16 -1.96 -0.42
CA GLN A 39 13.73 -3.29 0.05
C GLN A 39 12.43 -3.76 -0.62
N MET A 40 11.46 -2.85 -0.79
CA MET A 40 10.21 -3.17 -1.48
C MET A 40 10.45 -3.35 -2.98
N ASN A 41 11.33 -2.53 -3.57
CA ASN A 41 11.69 -2.70 -4.98
C ASN A 41 12.33 -4.07 -5.22
N THR A 42 13.29 -4.49 -4.39
CA THR A 42 13.92 -5.82 -4.47
C THR A 42 12.91 -6.96 -4.25
N PHE A 43 11.92 -6.79 -3.37
CA PHE A 43 10.85 -7.76 -3.21
C PHE A 43 10.05 -7.93 -4.50
N PHE A 44 9.67 -6.83 -5.18
CA PHE A 44 8.98 -6.93 -6.47
C PHE A 44 9.89 -7.46 -7.60
N GLU A 45 11.18 -7.11 -7.61
CA GLU A 45 12.15 -7.68 -8.57
C GLU A 45 12.25 -9.21 -8.42
N SER A 46 12.06 -9.75 -7.21
CA SER A 46 12.02 -11.20 -7.00
C SER A 46 10.75 -11.88 -7.55
N ALA A 47 9.73 -11.13 -7.94
CA ALA A 47 8.46 -11.64 -8.47
C ALA A 47 8.50 -11.98 -9.97
N ASP A 48 9.67 -11.98 -10.61
CA ASP A 48 9.82 -12.18 -12.06
C ASP A 48 9.16 -13.49 -12.56
N SER A 49 9.28 -14.58 -11.80
CA SER A 49 8.62 -15.85 -12.12
C SER A 49 7.09 -15.73 -12.13
N LEU A 50 6.52 -15.05 -11.13
CA LEU A 50 5.08 -14.81 -11.05
C LEU A 50 4.57 -13.91 -12.18
N TRP A 51 5.39 -12.94 -12.60
CA TRP A 51 5.11 -12.11 -13.76
C TRP A 51 5.12 -12.94 -15.05
N ALA A 52 6.18 -13.72 -15.28
CA ALA A 52 6.35 -14.55 -16.47
C ALA A 52 5.22 -15.57 -16.61
N GLU A 53 4.76 -16.14 -15.48
CA GLU A 53 3.66 -17.11 -15.42
C GLU A 53 2.28 -16.47 -15.23
N GLN A 54 2.19 -15.13 -15.21
CA GLN A 54 0.92 -14.39 -15.09
C GLN A 54 0.10 -14.72 -13.83
N LYS A 55 0.75 -15.13 -12.74
CA LYS A 55 0.07 -15.65 -11.53
C LYS A 55 -0.68 -14.62 -10.71
N LEU A 56 -0.40 -13.34 -10.91
CA LEU A 56 -1.04 -12.25 -10.16
C LEU A 56 -2.09 -11.49 -10.98
N VAL A 57 -2.34 -11.88 -12.23
CA VAL A 57 -3.32 -11.22 -13.10
C VAL A 57 -4.70 -11.20 -12.43
N GLY A 58 -5.39 -10.06 -12.50
CA GLY A 58 -6.73 -9.89 -11.97
C GLY A 58 -6.82 -9.72 -10.45
N LYS A 59 -5.73 -9.94 -9.68
CA LYS A 59 -5.76 -9.78 -8.22
C LYS A 59 -5.91 -8.30 -7.83
N PRO A 60 -6.89 -7.94 -6.97
CA PRO A 60 -7.00 -6.61 -6.40
C PRO A 60 -5.76 -6.25 -5.55
N ALA A 61 -5.17 -5.08 -5.78
CA ALA A 61 -4.02 -4.60 -5.02
C ALA A 61 -4.05 -3.09 -4.78
N GLY A 62 -3.51 -2.65 -3.66
CA GLY A 62 -3.41 -1.24 -3.30
C GLY A 62 -2.19 -0.93 -2.44
N PHE A 63 -2.02 0.35 -2.12
CA PHE A 63 -0.84 0.87 -1.43
C PHE A 63 -1.20 1.69 -0.19
N PHE A 64 -0.33 1.63 0.82
CA PHE A 64 -0.30 2.61 1.90
C PHE A 64 1.14 3.04 2.19
N VAL A 65 1.33 4.29 2.60
CA VAL A 65 2.66 4.91 2.62
C VAL A 65 2.98 5.62 3.94
N SER A 66 4.26 5.78 4.22
CA SER A 66 4.75 6.66 5.28
C SER A 66 5.72 7.67 4.70
N THR A 67 5.56 8.95 5.01
CA THR A 67 6.46 10.01 4.56
C THR A 67 7.04 10.80 5.71
N GLY A 68 8.15 11.51 5.47
CA GLY A 68 8.73 12.40 6.47
C GLY A 68 7.89 13.67 6.67
N THR A 69 7.46 14.28 5.57
CA THR A 69 6.81 15.60 5.57
C THR A 69 5.57 15.63 4.67
N GLN A 70 4.78 16.71 4.77
CA GLN A 70 3.51 16.91 4.06
C GLN A 70 3.63 16.73 2.55
N GLY A 71 4.60 17.40 1.92
CA GLY A 71 4.85 17.30 0.47
C GLY A 71 5.85 16.21 0.08
N GLY A 72 6.33 15.40 1.03
CA GLY A 72 7.43 14.46 0.85
C GLY A 72 7.06 13.17 0.11
N GLY A 73 6.12 13.23 -0.85
CA GLY A 73 5.74 12.08 -1.68
C GLY A 73 4.55 11.27 -1.19
N GLN A 74 3.58 11.88 -0.48
CA GLN A 74 2.35 11.17 -0.04
C GLN A 74 1.52 10.62 -1.20
N GLU A 75 1.60 11.26 -2.37
CA GLU A 75 0.89 10.83 -3.57
C GLU A 75 1.84 10.11 -4.54
N THR A 76 2.99 10.72 -4.82
CA THR A 76 3.93 10.22 -5.83
C THR A 76 4.50 8.84 -5.51
N THR A 77 4.68 8.51 -4.22
CA THR A 77 5.17 7.19 -3.80
C THR A 77 4.21 6.07 -4.21
N ALA A 78 2.90 6.28 -4.01
CA ALA A 78 1.89 5.32 -4.46
C ALA A 78 1.74 5.36 -5.99
N TRP A 79 1.68 6.54 -6.60
CA TRP A 79 1.57 6.70 -8.05
C TRP A 79 2.69 5.97 -8.79
N THR A 80 3.95 6.20 -8.42
CA THR A 80 5.09 5.55 -9.07
C THR A 80 5.08 4.03 -8.90
N ALA A 81 4.49 3.50 -7.83
CA ALA A 81 4.36 2.06 -7.59
C ALA A 81 3.25 1.39 -8.42
N VAL A 82 2.26 2.13 -8.93
CA VAL A 82 1.17 1.58 -9.77
C VAL A 82 1.69 0.90 -11.04
N THR A 83 2.86 1.33 -11.54
CA THR A 83 3.48 0.71 -12.71
C THR A 83 3.75 -0.79 -12.48
N LEU A 84 4.17 -1.18 -11.27
CA LEU A 84 4.43 -2.58 -10.94
C LEU A 84 3.16 -3.43 -10.97
N LEU A 85 2.06 -2.93 -10.38
CA LEU A 85 0.77 -3.63 -10.44
C LEU A 85 0.31 -3.80 -11.89
N THR A 86 0.48 -2.75 -12.69
CA THR A 86 0.14 -2.78 -14.12
C THR A 86 0.91 -3.86 -14.87
N HIS A 87 2.21 -3.99 -14.64
CA HIS A 87 3.05 -5.00 -15.28
C HIS A 87 2.67 -6.44 -14.89
N HIS A 88 2.25 -6.67 -13.65
CA HIS A 88 1.74 -7.95 -13.18
C HIS A 88 0.28 -8.23 -13.58
N GLY A 89 -0.40 -7.29 -14.25
CA GLY A 89 -1.82 -7.41 -14.60
C GLY A 89 -2.77 -7.37 -13.41
N MET A 90 -2.32 -6.82 -12.27
CA MET A 90 -3.12 -6.67 -11.06
C MET A 90 -4.10 -5.51 -11.19
N ILE A 91 -5.22 -5.57 -10.46
CA ILE A 91 -6.23 -4.51 -10.46
C ILE A 91 -5.88 -3.52 -9.35
N TYR A 92 -5.44 -2.32 -9.72
CA TYR A 92 -5.20 -1.27 -8.74
C TYR A 92 -6.51 -0.77 -8.12
N VAL A 93 -6.61 -0.86 -6.79
CA VAL A 93 -7.74 -0.40 -5.98
C VAL A 93 -7.31 0.82 -5.16
N PRO A 94 -7.59 2.05 -5.64
CA PRO A 94 -7.37 3.27 -4.87
C PRO A 94 -8.45 3.45 -3.79
N ILE A 95 -8.17 4.26 -2.77
CA ILE A 95 -9.22 4.68 -1.81
C ILE A 95 -10.20 5.66 -2.48
N GLY A 96 -9.70 6.51 -3.37
CA GLY A 96 -10.47 7.64 -3.88
C GLY A 96 -10.92 8.54 -2.73
N TYR A 97 -12.14 9.07 -2.83
CA TYR A 97 -12.77 9.86 -1.76
C TYR A 97 -13.75 9.03 -0.91
N THR A 98 -13.61 7.70 -0.89
CA THR A 98 -14.59 6.81 -0.24
C THR A 98 -14.64 6.92 1.29
N PHE A 99 -13.65 7.55 1.92
CA PHE A 99 -13.66 7.91 3.35
C PHE A 99 -14.53 9.15 3.66
N GLY A 100 -15.30 9.63 2.68
CA GLY A 100 -16.34 10.65 2.88
C GLY A 100 -15.78 11.98 3.38
N SER A 101 -16.48 12.58 4.34
CA SER A 101 -16.08 13.88 4.93
C SER A 101 -14.68 13.87 5.54
N GLY A 102 -14.17 12.71 5.97
CA GLY A 102 -12.81 12.58 6.50
C GLY A 102 -11.72 12.93 5.48
N MET A 103 -12.02 12.84 4.17
CA MET A 103 -11.09 13.27 3.12
C MET A 103 -10.96 14.79 2.99
N PHE A 104 -11.96 15.55 3.48
CA PHE A 104 -12.02 17.01 3.36
C PHE A 104 -11.62 17.74 4.66
N GLY A 105 -11.23 17.01 5.71
CA GLY A 105 -10.74 17.60 6.95
C GLY A 105 -9.46 18.41 6.73
N MET A 106 -9.45 19.65 7.21
CA MET A 106 -8.35 20.62 7.08
C MET A 106 -7.96 21.25 8.42
N ASP A 107 -8.55 20.77 9.51
CA ASP A 107 -8.37 21.21 10.89
C ASP A 107 -7.07 20.68 11.53
N ALA A 108 -6.53 19.58 10.99
CA ALA A 108 -5.28 18.99 11.45
C ALA A 108 -4.43 18.45 10.29
N ILE A 109 -3.11 18.44 10.49
CA ILE A 109 -2.17 17.81 9.56
C ILE A 109 -2.35 16.28 9.61
N ARG A 110 -2.71 15.69 8.48
CA ARG A 110 -2.82 14.24 8.30
C ARG A 110 -2.20 13.77 6.99
N GLY A 111 -1.69 12.55 7.00
CA GLY A 111 -1.29 11.83 5.82
C GLY A 111 -2.47 11.22 5.06
N GLY A 112 -2.13 10.55 3.96
CA GLY A 112 -3.07 9.86 3.10
C GLY A 112 -3.70 10.74 2.03
N SER A 113 -4.01 10.11 0.91
CA SER A 113 -4.52 10.74 -0.31
C SER A 113 -5.52 9.80 -1.00
N PRO A 114 -6.16 10.23 -2.10
CA PRO A 114 -7.00 9.33 -2.89
C PRO A 114 -6.26 8.09 -3.42
N TYR A 115 -4.91 8.12 -3.48
CA TYR A 115 -4.08 6.98 -3.90
C TYR A 115 -3.93 5.90 -2.81
N GLY A 116 -4.19 6.21 -1.54
CA GLY A 116 -3.95 5.27 -0.45
C GLY A 116 -3.86 5.96 0.91
N ALA A 117 -3.96 5.16 1.97
CA ALA A 117 -3.77 5.66 3.32
C ALA A 117 -2.30 6.03 3.49
N GLY A 118 -2.05 6.98 4.38
CA GLY A 118 -0.69 7.36 4.66
C GLY A 118 -0.53 8.07 5.99
N VAL A 119 0.70 8.05 6.49
CA VAL A 119 1.08 8.66 7.76
C VAL A 119 2.27 9.60 7.58
N PHE A 120 2.40 10.58 8.46
CA PHE A 120 3.63 11.35 8.60
C PHE A 120 4.47 10.86 9.78
N SER A 121 5.75 10.60 9.52
CA SER A 121 6.73 10.22 10.53
C SER A 121 7.53 11.41 11.09
N GLY A 122 7.55 12.55 10.41
CA GLY A 122 8.38 13.69 10.79
C GLY A 122 9.87 13.32 10.72
N ASP A 123 10.57 13.50 11.84
CA ASP A 123 11.94 13.03 12.05
C ASP A 123 12.04 11.52 12.38
N GLY A 124 10.89 10.87 12.58
CA GLY A 124 10.75 9.48 13.03
C GLY A 124 10.08 9.36 14.41
N THR A 125 9.71 10.46 15.05
CA THR A 125 9.08 10.46 16.38
C THR A 125 7.56 10.62 16.36
N ARG A 126 6.98 11.05 15.23
CA ARG A 126 5.52 11.25 15.12
C ARG A 126 4.80 9.91 14.96
N ALA A 127 3.89 9.62 15.88
CA ALA A 127 2.97 8.51 15.77
C ALA A 127 1.84 8.82 14.77
N PRO A 128 1.22 7.79 14.15
CA PRO A 128 0.01 7.97 13.36
C PRO A 128 -1.09 8.66 14.16
N SER A 129 -1.78 9.63 13.54
CA SER A 129 -2.95 10.25 14.16
C SER A 129 -4.19 9.36 14.05
N GLU A 130 -5.21 9.63 14.86
CA GLU A 130 -6.49 8.90 14.81
C GLU A 130 -7.11 8.93 13.41
N THR A 131 -7.07 10.08 12.71
CA THR A 131 -7.61 10.20 11.34
C THR A 131 -6.81 9.39 10.33
N GLU A 132 -5.48 9.30 10.49
CA GLU A 132 -4.65 8.47 9.61
C GLU A 132 -4.92 6.98 9.83
N LEU A 133 -5.10 6.56 11.08
CA LEU A 133 -5.46 5.19 11.44
C LEU A 133 -6.88 4.83 10.94
N ALA A 134 -7.84 5.74 11.09
CA ALA A 134 -9.20 5.55 10.61
C ALA A 134 -9.25 5.42 9.07
N LEU A 135 -8.45 6.19 8.35
CA LEU A 135 -8.32 6.07 6.89
C LEU A 135 -7.69 4.73 6.49
N ALA A 136 -6.69 4.24 7.23
CA ALA A 136 -6.08 2.93 6.98
C ALA A 136 -7.08 1.78 7.25
N GLU A 137 -7.85 1.86 8.34
CA GLU A 137 -8.92 0.91 8.63
C GLU A 137 -9.99 0.90 7.52
N HIS A 138 -10.39 2.10 7.06
CA HIS A 138 -11.30 2.25 5.93
C HIS A 138 -10.75 1.62 4.66
N GLN A 139 -9.47 1.83 4.34
CA GLN A 139 -8.83 1.20 3.18
C GLN A 139 -8.88 -0.33 3.25
N GLY A 140 -8.59 -0.91 4.42
CA GLY A 140 -8.67 -2.36 4.62
C GLY A 140 -10.08 -2.90 4.38
N LYS A 141 -11.10 -2.26 4.98
CA LYS A 141 -12.51 -2.62 4.77
C LYS A 141 -12.93 -2.47 3.30
N TYR A 142 -12.51 -1.40 2.65
CA TYR A 142 -12.80 -1.13 1.25
C TYR A 142 -12.18 -2.20 0.34
N MET A 143 -10.89 -2.50 0.52
CA MET A 143 -10.19 -3.56 -0.21
C MET A 143 -10.92 -4.91 -0.04
N ALA A 144 -11.24 -5.31 1.19
CA ALA A 144 -11.98 -6.54 1.44
C ALA A 144 -13.35 -6.57 0.75
N SER A 145 -14.03 -5.42 0.66
CA SER A 145 -15.30 -5.31 -0.08
C SER A 145 -15.13 -5.48 -1.58
N ILE A 146 -13.99 -5.05 -2.14
CA ILE A 146 -13.65 -5.20 -3.54
C ILE A 146 -13.28 -6.65 -3.86
N VAL A 147 -12.44 -7.27 -3.03
CA VAL A 147 -12.08 -8.69 -3.14
C VAL A 147 -13.34 -9.57 -3.21
N LYS A 148 -14.32 -9.33 -2.33
CA LYS A 148 -15.62 -10.04 -2.34
C LYS A 148 -16.39 -9.94 -3.66
N ARG A 149 -16.17 -8.90 -4.47
CA ARG A 149 -16.87 -8.70 -5.76
C ARG A 149 -16.22 -9.46 -6.90
N PHE A 150 -14.91 -9.66 -6.85
CA PHE A 150 -14.17 -10.31 -7.95
C PHE A 150 -14.17 -11.84 -7.86
N GLY A 151 -14.48 -12.42 -6.68
CA GLY A 151 -14.43 -13.86 -6.47
C GLY A 151 -13.01 -14.42 -6.65
N PRO A 152 -12.81 -15.75 -6.56
CA PRO A 152 -11.53 -16.33 -6.89
C PRO A 152 -11.25 -16.05 -8.38
N VAL A 153 -10.12 -15.38 -8.65
CA VAL A 153 -9.65 -15.20 -10.03
C VAL A 153 -9.40 -16.59 -10.59
N LEU A 154 -10.26 -17.02 -11.52
CA LEU A 154 -10.11 -18.32 -12.17
C LEU A 154 -8.76 -18.34 -12.89
N PRO A 155 -7.86 -19.30 -12.60
CA PRO A 155 -6.68 -19.47 -13.43
C PRO A 155 -7.14 -19.85 -14.84
N SER A 156 -6.55 -19.19 -15.83
CA SER A 156 -6.69 -19.55 -17.25
C SER A 156 -6.15 -20.94 -17.51
#